data_AF-A0A3C0PI11-F1
#
_entry.id   AF-A0A3C0PI11-F1
#
_cell.length_a   1.000
_cell.length_b   1.000
_cell.length_c   1.000
_cell.angle_alpha   90.00
_cell.angle_beta   90.00
_cell.angle_gamma   90.00
#
_symmetry.space_group_name_H-M   'P 1'
#
loop_
_entity.id
_entity.type
_entity.pdbx_description
1 polymer ?
#
loop_
_entity_poly.entity_id
_entity_poly.type
_entity_poly.pdbx_seq_one_letter_code
_entity_poly.pdbx_strand_id
1 'polypeptide(L)'
;KIHVTPSDSIRQAAFAKINGIKQRLNNGEKFSKLAKEFSEDSTGADSGDLGFIKKGTLSEIVFEEKAFSLNPGQISDVFESRLGFHIIILLEKKEQMVHVQQIFVKVAPPENFALNIMKKLDSIRTNCTTQQDFVTAIKKNDNSGLNTNDGRMGWQSLYELPEAIKTAVDSLKSGEISKPLREGDDFTIYRIDERKSQRKLTLEDDYQFLSEKTREITAQKKLMELVKKWRQEVFVEIRL
;
A
#
# COMPACT_ATOMS: atom_id res chain seq x y z
N LYS A 1 -4.32 -15.07 8.72
CA LYS A 1 -4.43 -13.88 7.85
C LYS A 1 -5.55 -14.12 6.83
N ILE A 2 -6.37 -13.11 6.53
CA ILE A 2 -7.36 -13.17 5.46
C ILE A 2 -6.95 -12.14 4.42
N HIS A 3 -6.47 -12.60 3.26
CA HIS A 3 -6.18 -11.77 2.10
C HIS A 3 -7.47 -11.52 1.32
N VAL A 4 -7.71 -10.28 0.91
CA VAL A 4 -8.88 -9.95 0.11
C VAL A 4 -8.48 -9.62 -1.31
N THR A 5 -8.94 -10.46 -2.23
CA THR A 5 -8.96 -10.12 -3.64
C THR A 5 -10.33 -9.58 -4.02
N PRO A 6 -10.41 -8.43 -4.72
CA PRO A 6 -11.66 -7.98 -5.33
C PRO A 6 -12.21 -9.08 -6.25
N SER A 7 -13.51 -9.36 -6.16
CA SER A 7 -14.16 -10.35 -7.02
C SER A 7 -14.15 -9.90 -8.49
N ASP A 8 -14.26 -10.87 -9.40
CA ASP A 8 -14.38 -10.59 -10.84
C ASP A 8 -15.57 -9.67 -11.14
N SER A 9 -16.67 -9.81 -10.39
CA SER A 9 -17.83 -8.92 -10.53
C SER A 9 -17.52 -7.47 -10.17
N ILE A 10 -16.74 -7.21 -9.13
CA ILE A 10 -16.30 -5.85 -8.74
C ILE A 10 -15.40 -5.28 -9.85
N ARG A 11 -14.46 -6.09 -10.32
CA ARG A 11 -13.56 -5.72 -11.42
C ARG A 11 -14.33 -5.40 -12.70
N GLN A 12 -15.29 -6.23 -13.08
CA GLN A 12 -16.15 -6.01 -14.25
C GLN A 12 -17.00 -4.74 -14.11
N ALA A 13 -17.55 -4.47 -12.91
CA ALA A 13 -18.31 -3.25 -12.67
C ALA A 13 -17.43 -1.99 -12.81
N ALA A 14 -16.21 -2.01 -12.25
CA ALA A 14 -15.24 -0.93 -12.41
C ALA A 14 -14.83 -0.73 -13.88
N PHE A 15 -14.57 -1.83 -14.59
CA PHE A 15 -14.27 -1.81 -16.03
C PHE A 15 -15.43 -1.25 -16.85
N ALA A 16 -16.67 -1.65 -16.57
CA ALA A 16 -17.86 -1.14 -17.24
C ALA A 16 -18.04 0.37 -16.99
N LYS A 17 -17.83 0.81 -15.74
CA LYS A 17 -17.89 2.23 -15.36
C LYS A 17 -16.88 3.06 -16.15
N ILE A 18 -15.61 2.66 -16.15
CA ILE A 18 -14.56 3.43 -16.83
C ILE A 18 -14.70 3.39 -18.36
N ASN A 19 -15.20 2.29 -18.94
CA ASN A 19 -15.54 2.24 -20.36
C ASN A 19 -16.67 3.21 -20.71
N GLY A 20 -17.69 3.34 -19.87
CA GLY A 20 -18.72 4.36 -20.04
C GLY A 20 -18.13 5.77 -20.09
N ILE A 21 -17.15 6.06 -19.23
CA ILE A 21 -16.41 7.34 -19.24
C ILE A 21 -15.60 7.48 -20.54
N LYS A 22 -14.93 6.42 -21.01
CA LYS A 22 -14.19 6.44 -22.29
C LYS A 22 -15.10 6.74 -23.47
N GLN A 23 -16.32 6.20 -23.50
CA GLN A 23 -17.29 6.52 -24.56
C GLN A 23 -17.70 8.00 -24.54
N ARG A 24 -17.89 8.58 -23.35
CA ARG A 24 -18.16 10.02 -23.20
C ARG A 24 -16.99 10.89 -23.71
N LEU A 25 -15.76 10.49 -23.44
CA LEU A 25 -14.56 11.13 -24.00
C LEU A 25 -14.54 11.05 -25.53
N ASN A 26 -14.84 9.88 -26.10
CA ASN A 26 -14.90 9.70 -27.56
C ASN A 26 -16.00 10.55 -28.21
N ASN A 27 -17.08 10.86 -27.47
CA ASN A 27 -18.15 11.76 -27.90
C ASN A 27 -17.82 13.24 -27.72
N GLY A 28 -16.59 13.58 -27.29
CA GLY A 28 -16.08 14.95 -27.22
C GLY A 28 -16.27 15.64 -25.87
N GLU A 29 -16.69 14.94 -24.81
CA GLU A 29 -16.71 15.53 -23.47
C GLU A 29 -15.29 15.83 -22.96
N LYS A 30 -15.14 16.94 -22.22
CA LYS A 30 -13.84 17.39 -21.71
C LYS A 30 -13.29 16.43 -20.66
N PHE A 31 -12.02 16.02 -20.82
CA PHE A 31 -11.32 15.15 -19.89
C PHE A 31 -11.35 15.66 -18.46
N SER A 32 -10.99 16.93 -18.26
CA SER A 32 -10.96 17.57 -16.93
C SER A 32 -12.32 17.57 -16.23
N LYS A 33 -13.42 17.70 -16.98
CA LYS A 33 -14.78 17.61 -16.42
C LYS A 33 -15.07 16.20 -15.92
N LEU A 34 -14.80 15.18 -16.74
CA LEU A 34 -15.05 13.79 -16.38
C LEU A 34 -14.13 13.30 -15.26
N ALA A 35 -12.88 13.80 -15.20
CA ALA A 35 -11.98 13.54 -14.10
C ALA A 35 -12.52 14.08 -12.77
N LYS A 36 -13.03 15.32 -12.75
CA LYS A 36 -13.68 15.89 -11.55
C LYS A 36 -14.92 15.14 -11.11
N GLU A 37 -15.70 14.66 -12.07
CA GLU A 37 -16.99 14.01 -11.80
C GLU A 37 -16.84 12.55 -11.36
N PHE A 38 -15.85 11.82 -11.91
CA PHE A 38 -15.77 10.37 -11.78
C PHE A 38 -14.47 9.79 -11.25
N SER A 39 -13.37 10.55 -11.22
CA SER A 39 -12.11 10.01 -10.72
C SER A 39 -12.21 9.76 -9.22
N GLU A 40 -11.82 8.56 -8.80
CA GLU A 40 -11.85 8.09 -7.40
C GLU A 40 -10.51 8.25 -6.69
N ASP A 41 -9.52 8.86 -7.36
CA ASP A 41 -8.27 9.29 -6.74
C ASP A 41 -8.40 10.67 -6.07
N SER A 42 -7.39 11.04 -5.26
CA SER A 42 -7.34 12.34 -4.60
C SER A 42 -7.16 13.51 -5.57
N THR A 43 -6.62 13.28 -6.77
CA THR A 43 -6.41 14.30 -7.80
C THR A 43 -7.68 14.64 -8.58
N GLY A 44 -8.77 13.89 -8.42
CA GLY A 44 -10.07 14.16 -9.04
C GLY A 44 -10.54 15.60 -8.82
N ALA A 45 -10.37 16.14 -7.61
CA ALA A 45 -10.70 17.54 -7.29
C ALA A 45 -9.96 18.54 -8.19
N ASP A 46 -8.71 18.23 -8.54
CA ASP A 46 -7.83 18.99 -9.41
C ASP A 46 -7.92 18.54 -10.88
N SER A 47 -9.06 17.96 -11.27
CA SER A 47 -9.29 17.45 -12.64
C SER A 47 -8.40 16.28 -13.04
N GLY A 48 -7.94 15.51 -12.06
CA GLY A 48 -7.06 14.36 -12.25
C GLY A 48 -5.62 14.75 -12.59
N ASP A 49 -5.21 16.00 -12.37
CA ASP A 49 -3.87 16.47 -12.71
C ASP A 49 -2.81 15.88 -11.77
N LEU A 50 -1.85 15.16 -12.34
CA LEU A 50 -0.72 14.57 -11.61
C LEU A 50 0.56 15.42 -11.72
N GLY A 51 0.53 16.53 -12.47
CA GLY A 51 1.72 17.32 -12.76
C GLY A 51 2.76 16.55 -13.57
N PHE A 52 4.02 17.00 -13.51
CA PHE A 52 5.13 16.33 -14.17
C PHE A 52 5.60 15.10 -13.38
N ILE A 53 5.54 13.95 -14.04
CA ILE A 53 6.01 12.66 -13.56
C ILE A 53 7.33 12.35 -14.25
N LYS A 54 8.38 12.08 -13.47
CA LYS A 54 9.68 11.65 -13.98
C LYS A 54 9.70 10.13 -14.15
N LYS A 55 10.34 9.65 -15.22
CA LYS A 55 10.53 8.22 -15.46
C LYS A 55 11.25 7.54 -14.27
N GLY A 56 10.76 6.36 -13.88
CA GLY A 56 11.26 5.56 -12.77
C GLY A 56 10.83 6.04 -11.38
N THR A 57 9.86 6.96 -11.27
CA THR A 57 9.41 7.48 -9.96
C THR A 57 8.10 6.88 -9.48
N LEU A 58 7.32 6.25 -10.36
CA LEU A 58 6.07 5.60 -9.99
C LEU A 58 6.28 4.14 -9.59
N SER A 59 5.53 3.69 -8.57
CA SER A 59 5.44 2.27 -8.21
C SER A 59 4.59 1.45 -9.19
N GLU A 60 3.69 2.09 -9.93
CA GLU A 60 2.80 1.47 -10.92
C GLU A 60 3.44 1.50 -12.32
N ILE A 61 4.20 0.46 -12.65
CA ILE A 61 4.97 0.35 -13.90
C ILE A 61 4.07 0.47 -15.13
N VAL A 62 2.90 -0.19 -15.13
CA VAL A 62 1.96 -0.17 -16.27
C VAL A 62 1.45 1.24 -16.56
N PHE A 63 1.22 2.03 -15.51
CA PHE A 63 0.81 3.42 -15.65
C PHE A 63 1.92 4.24 -16.31
N GLU A 64 3.16 4.10 -15.81
CA GLU A 64 4.31 4.82 -16.36
C GLU A 64 4.53 4.46 -17.84
N GLU A 65 4.53 3.17 -18.18
CA GLU A 65 4.69 2.71 -19.57
C GLU A 65 3.62 3.32 -20.48
N LYS A 66 2.35 3.34 -20.05
CA LYS A 66 1.28 3.97 -20.81
C LYS A 66 1.50 5.47 -20.95
N ALA A 67 1.78 6.20 -19.87
CA ALA A 67 2.01 7.64 -19.90
C ALA A 67 3.14 8.05 -20.86
N PHE A 68 4.27 7.35 -20.81
CA PHE A 68 5.42 7.65 -21.67
C PHE A 68 5.24 7.19 -23.14
N SER A 69 4.32 6.26 -23.41
CA SER A 69 4.00 5.82 -24.77
C SER A 69 3.09 6.78 -25.56
N LEU A 70 2.41 7.70 -24.87
CA LEU A 70 1.51 8.66 -25.49
C LEU A 70 2.24 9.84 -26.13
N ASN A 71 1.55 10.48 -27.07
CA ASN A 71 1.89 11.79 -27.63
C ASN A 71 1.08 12.90 -26.95
N PRO A 72 1.59 14.15 -26.88
CA PRO A 72 0.83 15.26 -26.31
C PRO A 72 -0.55 15.42 -26.96
N GLY A 73 -1.58 15.62 -26.14
CA GLY A 73 -3.00 15.63 -26.51
C GLY A 73 -3.65 14.24 -26.64
N GLN A 74 -2.87 13.15 -26.61
CA GLN A 74 -3.41 11.80 -26.79
C GLN A 74 -4.04 11.27 -25.50
N ILE A 75 -5.25 10.71 -25.64
CA ILE A 75 -5.96 9.98 -24.58
C ILE A 75 -5.68 8.48 -24.75
N SER A 76 -5.29 7.80 -23.68
CA SER A 76 -5.08 6.35 -23.68
C SER A 76 -6.39 5.56 -23.85
N ASP A 77 -6.26 4.28 -24.21
CA ASP A 77 -7.31 3.29 -23.93
C ASP A 77 -7.43 3.05 -22.42
N VAL A 78 -8.50 2.36 -22.02
CA VAL A 78 -8.63 1.86 -20.65
C VAL A 78 -7.54 0.83 -20.40
N PHE A 79 -6.80 0.98 -19.30
CA PHE A 79 -5.82 -0.02 -18.87
C PHE A 79 -5.93 -0.29 -17.37
N GLU A 80 -5.50 -1.48 -16.97
CA GLU A 80 -5.56 -1.94 -15.59
C GLU A 80 -4.19 -1.81 -14.90
N SER A 81 -4.21 -1.34 -13.66
CA SER A 81 -3.11 -1.34 -12.71
C SER A 81 -3.45 -2.24 -11.51
N ARG A 82 -2.55 -2.35 -10.54
CA ARG A 82 -2.86 -3.07 -9.29
C ARG A 82 -4.01 -2.47 -8.50
N LEU A 83 -4.23 -1.16 -8.61
CA LEU A 83 -5.21 -0.42 -7.81
C LEU A 83 -6.59 -0.31 -8.48
N GLY A 84 -6.65 -0.56 -9.79
CA GLY A 84 -7.86 -0.40 -10.59
C GLY A 84 -7.59 0.07 -12.01
N PHE A 85 -8.61 0.65 -12.64
CA PHE A 85 -8.58 1.02 -14.05
C PHE A 85 -8.30 2.51 -14.25
N HIS A 86 -7.62 2.81 -15.34
CA HIS A 86 -7.16 4.14 -15.68
C HIS A 86 -7.51 4.52 -17.11
N ILE A 87 -7.79 5.80 -17.31
CA ILE A 87 -7.64 6.51 -18.58
C ILE A 87 -6.74 7.70 -18.31
N ILE A 88 -5.75 7.95 -19.15
CA ILE A 88 -4.87 9.11 -19.01
C ILE A 88 -4.86 9.94 -20.28
N ILE A 89 -4.61 11.24 -20.13
CA ILE A 89 -4.28 12.13 -21.25
C ILE A 89 -2.90 12.73 -21.00
N LEU A 90 -2.05 12.71 -22.02
CA LEU A 90 -0.76 13.38 -21.96
C LEU A 90 -0.94 14.84 -22.36
N LEU A 91 -0.63 15.76 -21.45
CA LEU A 91 -0.68 17.20 -21.72
C LEU A 91 0.62 17.69 -22.34
N GLU A 92 1.74 17.31 -21.74
CA GLU A 92 3.06 17.78 -22.15
C GLU A 92 4.12 16.71 -21.93
N LYS A 93 5.17 16.70 -22.77
CA LYS A 93 6.31 15.80 -22.66
C LYS A 93 7.61 16.61 -22.68
N LYS A 94 8.45 16.45 -21.65
CA LYS A 94 9.75 17.14 -21.50
C LYS A 94 10.82 16.13 -21.17
N GLU A 95 11.78 15.90 -22.05
CA GLU A 95 12.90 14.97 -21.85
C GLU A 95 12.46 13.61 -21.21
N GLN A 96 12.73 13.41 -19.91
CA GLN A 96 12.40 12.22 -19.12
C GLN A 96 11.18 12.42 -18.22
N MET A 97 10.32 13.39 -18.53
CA MET A 97 9.12 13.74 -17.77
C MET A 97 7.89 13.85 -18.67
N VAL A 98 6.74 13.51 -18.10
CA VAL A 98 5.42 13.62 -18.73
C VAL A 98 4.46 14.32 -17.79
N HIS A 99 3.67 15.27 -18.29
CA HIS A 99 2.58 15.89 -17.55
C HIS A 99 1.27 15.24 -17.98
N VAL A 100 0.58 14.58 -17.05
CA VAL A 100 -0.63 13.81 -17.36
C VAL A 100 -1.80 14.21 -16.46
N GLN A 101 -3.01 14.08 -17.01
CA GLN A 101 -4.23 13.96 -16.22
C GLN A 101 -4.72 12.52 -16.26
N GLN A 102 -5.38 12.07 -15.18
CA GLN A 102 -5.96 10.73 -15.07
C GLN A 102 -7.45 10.76 -14.73
N ILE A 103 -8.15 9.72 -15.16
CA ILE A 103 -9.42 9.29 -14.60
C ILE A 103 -9.19 7.89 -14.06
N PHE A 104 -9.33 7.73 -12.76
CA PHE A 104 -9.10 6.48 -12.05
C PHE A 104 -10.40 5.93 -11.47
N VAL A 105 -10.67 4.65 -11.72
CA VAL A 105 -11.75 3.90 -11.06
C VAL A 105 -11.13 2.79 -10.24
N LYS A 106 -11.32 2.85 -8.92
CA LYS A 106 -10.69 1.96 -7.98
C LYS A 106 -11.33 0.58 -8.04
N VAL A 107 -10.49 -0.45 -8.02
CA VAL A 107 -10.91 -1.84 -7.83
C VAL A 107 -10.55 -2.23 -6.41
N ALA A 108 -11.46 -1.98 -5.48
CA ALA A 108 -11.28 -2.33 -4.08
C ALA A 108 -12.51 -3.07 -3.53
N PRO A 109 -12.34 -3.94 -2.53
CA PRO A 109 -13.46 -4.57 -1.86
C PRO A 109 -14.36 -3.51 -1.20
N PRO A 110 -15.69 -3.70 -1.22
CA PRO A 110 -16.63 -2.81 -0.53
C PRO A 110 -16.28 -2.61 0.95
N GLU A 111 -16.53 -1.42 1.50
CA GLU A 111 -16.16 -1.12 2.90
C GLU A 111 -16.88 -2.03 3.91
N ASN A 112 -18.14 -2.38 3.65
CA ASN A 112 -18.89 -3.35 4.46
C ASN A 112 -18.25 -4.75 4.45
N PHE A 113 -17.54 -5.12 3.38
CA PHE A 113 -16.82 -6.38 3.29
C PHE A 113 -15.63 -6.39 4.26
N ALA A 114 -14.84 -5.30 4.29
CA ALA A 114 -13.76 -5.14 5.26
C ALA A 114 -14.29 -5.19 6.70
N LEU A 115 -15.41 -4.51 6.99
CA LEU A 115 -16.06 -4.56 8.31
C LEU A 115 -16.50 -5.98 8.69
N ASN A 116 -17.03 -6.76 7.74
CA ASN A 116 -17.42 -8.14 7.97
C ASN A 116 -16.23 -9.05 8.28
N ILE A 117 -15.09 -8.86 7.60
CA ILE A 117 -13.86 -9.60 7.89
C ILE A 117 -13.33 -9.22 9.27
N MET A 118 -13.31 -7.93 9.61
CA MET A 118 -12.90 -7.46 10.93
C MET A 118 -13.77 -8.08 12.03
N LYS A 119 -15.10 -8.09 11.86
CA LYS A 119 -16.03 -8.75 12.79
C LYS A 119 -15.79 -10.26 12.89
N LYS A 120 -15.53 -10.93 11.75
CA LYS A 120 -15.23 -12.36 11.72
C LYS A 120 -13.94 -12.67 12.47
N LEU A 121 -12.88 -11.91 12.25
CA LEU A 121 -11.61 -12.06 12.96
C LEU A 121 -11.75 -11.75 14.45
N ASP A 122 -12.56 -10.76 14.82
CA ASP A 122 -12.84 -10.47 16.23
C ASP A 122 -13.61 -11.62 16.90
N SER A 123 -14.58 -12.22 16.20
CA SER A 123 -15.26 -13.42 16.70
C SER A 123 -14.31 -14.62 16.86
N ILE A 124 -13.38 -14.82 15.94
CA ILE A 124 -12.33 -15.84 16.07
C ILE A 124 -11.47 -15.55 17.31
N ARG A 125 -11.03 -14.29 17.47
CA ARG A 125 -10.24 -13.82 18.60
C ARG A 125 -10.93 -14.10 19.94
N THR A 126 -12.22 -13.86 20.06
CA THR A 126 -12.96 -14.07 21.32
C THR A 126 -13.28 -15.53 21.60
N ASN A 127 -13.42 -16.35 20.57
CA ASN A 127 -13.81 -17.76 20.70
C ASN A 127 -12.61 -18.72 20.82
N CYS A 128 -11.42 -18.32 20.37
CA CYS A 128 -10.21 -19.12 20.50
C CYS A 128 -9.62 -18.96 21.90
N THR A 129 -9.66 -20.02 22.70
CA THR A 129 -9.12 -20.02 24.07
C THR A 129 -7.83 -20.81 24.20
N THR A 130 -7.62 -21.77 23.30
CA THR A 130 -6.43 -22.62 23.29
C THR A 130 -5.58 -22.42 22.03
N GLN A 131 -4.36 -22.92 22.08
CA GLN A 131 -3.50 -22.93 20.90
C GLN A 131 -4.11 -23.69 19.72
N GLN A 132 -4.79 -24.80 20.02
CA GLN A 132 -5.39 -25.69 19.03
C GLN A 132 -6.61 -25.06 18.35
N ASP A 133 -7.42 -24.28 19.08
CA ASP A 133 -8.57 -23.56 18.51
C ASP A 133 -8.10 -22.61 17.41
N PHE A 134 -7.03 -21.86 17.69
CA PHE A 134 -6.48 -20.89 16.76
C PHE A 134 -5.85 -21.57 15.53
N VAL A 135 -5.12 -22.68 15.70
CA VAL A 135 -4.59 -23.46 14.57
C VAL A 135 -5.72 -23.97 13.69
N THR A 136 -6.83 -24.40 14.29
CA THR A 136 -8.03 -24.83 13.57
C THR A 136 -8.67 -23.65 12.84
N ALA A 137 -8.75 -22.48 13.47
CA ALA A 137 -9.25 -21.26 12.84
C ALA A 137 -8.36 -20.81 11.67
N ILE A 138 -7.03 -20.94 11.78
CA ILE A 138 -6.09 -20.70 10.68
C ILE A 138 -6.41 -21.64 9.52
N LYS A 139 -6.45 -22.96 9.74
CA LYS A 139 -6.72 -23.95 8.69
C LYS A 139 -8.05 -23.72 7.97
N LYS A 140 -9.07 -23.23 8.69
CA LYS A 140 -10.41 -22.96 8.14
C LYS A 140 -10.51 -21.63 7.39
N ASN A 141 -9.77 -20.59 7.79
CA ASN A 141 -10.04 -19.23 7.35
C ASN A 141 -8.88 -18.54 6.64
N ASP A 142 -7.64 -19.01 6.81
CA ASP A 142 -6.50 -18.42 6.11
C ASP A 142 -6.56 -18.74 4.62
N ASN A 143 -6.42 -17.70 3.80
CA ASN A 143 -6.41 -17.78 2.35
C ASN A 143 -5.24 -16.99 1.74
N SER A 144 -4.24 -16.64 2.56
CA SER A 144 -3.11 -15.82 2.13
C SER A 144 -2.11 -16.60 1.28
N GLY A 145 -2.13 -17.94 1.36
CA GLY A 145 -1.11 -18.79 0.76
C GLY A 145 0.28 -18.66 1.41
N LEU A 146 0.43 -17.79 2.41
CA LEU A 146 1.67 -17.52 3.14
C LEU A 146 1.79 -18.33 4.43
N ASN A 147 0.76 -19.12 4.75
CA ASN A 147 0.75 -19.95 5.93
C ASN A 147 1.67 -21.17 5.75
N THR A 148 2.88 -21.05 6.28
CA THR A 148 3.76 -22.20 6.56
C THR A 148 3.74 -22.48 8.05
N ASN A 149 3.87 -23.75 8.45
CA ASN A 149 3.97 -24.19 9.85
C ASN A 149 2.78 -23.80 10.77
N ASP A 150 1.54 -24.00 10.31
CA ASP A 150 0.32 -23.75 11.11
C ASP A 150 0.26 -22.30 11.69
N GLY A 151 0.79 -21.34 10.93
CA GLY A 151 0.81 -19.91 11.22
C GLY A 151 1.87 -19.47 12.23
N ARG A 152 2.82 -20.35 12.58
CA ARG A 152 3.89 -20.02 13.51
C ARG A 152 4.95 -19.15 12.84
N MET A 153 5.19 -17.97 13.41
CA MET A 153 6.16 -16.99 12.90
C MET A 153 7.54 -17.08 13.58
N GLY A 154 7.73 -18.02 14.52
CA GLY A 154 8.94 -18.10 15.33
C GLY A 154 9.12 -16.90 16.26
N TRP A 155 10.34 -16.73 16.77
CA TRP A 155 10.68 -15.58 17.63
C TRP A 155 10.79 -14.31 16.79
N GLN A 156 10.02 -13.29 17.17
CA GLN A 156 9.99 -11.99 16.51
C GLN A 156 10.47 -10.91 17.49
N SER A 157 11.31 -10.00 17.01
CA SER A 157 11.75 -8.83 17.79
C SER A 157 10.70 -7.73 17.71
N LEU A 158 10.21 -7.26 18.85
CA LEU A 158 9.24 -6.16 18.91
C LEU A 158 9.73 -4.86 18.25
N TYR A 159 11.04 -4.65 18.13
CA TYR A 159 11.63 -3.47 17.49
C TYR A 159 11.72 -3.58 15.98
N GLU A 160 11.67 -4.80 15.44
CA GLU A 160 11.70 -5.06 14.00
C GLU A 160 10.29 -5.12 13.41
N LEU A 161 9.27 -5.25 14.26
CA LEU A 161 7.88 -5.23 13.83
C LEU A 161 7.45 -3.83 13.37
N PRO A 162 6.68 -3.73 12.27
CA PRO A 162 5.96 -2.52 11.91
C PRO A 162 5.16 -1.95 13.09
N GLU A 163 5.10 -0.62 13.20
CA GLU A 163 4.52 0.08 14.37
C GLU A 163 3.06 -0.33 14.65
N ALA A 164 2.27 -0.55 13.59
CA ALA A 164 0.89 -1.00 13.72
C ALA A 164 0.77 -2.38 14.40
N ILE A 165 1.65 -3.32 14.02
CA ILE A 165 1.68 -4.67 14.61
C ILE A 165 2.18 -4.57 16.04
N LYS A 166 3.30 -3.86 16.25
CA LYS A 166 3.90 -3.65 17.56
C LYS A 166 2.87 -3.12 18.56
N THR A 167 2.16 -2.04 18.23
CA THR A 167 1.12 -1.46 19.09
C THR A 167 0.03 -2.46 19.46
N ALA A 168 -0.34 -3.33 18.52
CA ALA A 168 -1.40 -4.31 18.73
C ALA A 168 -0.99 -5.52 19.58
N VAL A 169 0.30 -5.84 19.61
CA VAL A 169 0.83 -7.02 20.33
C VAL A 169 1.63 -6.67 21.58
N ASP A 170 2.00 -5.40 21.78
CA ASP A 170 2.94 -5.03 22.83
C ASP A 170 2.35 -5.24 24.24
N SER A 171 1.05 -4.95 24.40
CA SER A 171 0.37 -5.16 25.68
C SER A 171 -0.12 -6.59 25.90
N LEU A 172 0.04 -7.50 24.94
CA LEU A 172 -0.53 -8.85 25.01
C LEU A 172 0.35 -9.80 25.82
N LYS A 173 -0.30 -10.64 26.62
CA LYS A 173 0.30 -11.74 27.39
C LYS A 173 0.33 -13.05 26.58
N SER A 174 1.07 -14.05 27.06
CA SER A 174 0.99 -15.42 26.51
C SER A 174 -0.45 -15.92 26.45
N GLY A 175 -0.81 -16.51 25.33
CA GLY A 175 -2.14 -17.00 25.01
C GLY A 175 -3.09 -15.94 24.44
N GLU A 176 -2.82 -14.65 24.63
CA GLU A 176 -3.71 -13.58 24.15
C GLU A 176 -3.59 -13.37 22.64
N ILE A 177 -4.69 -12.93 22.04
CA ILE A 177 -4.83 -12.68 20.61
C ILE A 177 -5.13 -11.20 20.37
N SER A 178 -4.39 -10.57 19.45
CA SER A 178 -4.53 -9.17 19.09
C SER A 178 -5.90 -8.87 18.51
N LYS A 179 -6.31 -7.60 18.60
CA LYS A 179 -7.42 -7.11 17.78
C LYS A 179 -7.09 -7.29 16.28
N PRO A 180 -8.12 -7.42 15.42
CA PRO A 180 -7.92 -7.46 13.98
C PRO A 180 -7.23 -6.19 13.47
N LEU A 181 -6.28 -6.37 12.56
CA LEU A 181 -5.51 -5.32 11.92
C LEU A 181 -5.69 -5.40 10.42
N ARG A 182 -5.67 -4.24 9.76
CA ARG A 182 -5.66 -4.13 8.30
C ARG A 182 -4.27 -3.73 7.82
N GLU A 183 -3.70 -4.54 6.96
CA GLU A 183 -2.38 -4.38 6.34
C GLU A 183 -2.56 -4.37 4.82
N GLY A 184 -2.97 -3.22 4.27
CA GLY A 184 -3.38 -3.13 2.86
C GLY A 184 -4.65 -3.93 2.58
N ASP A 185 -4.51 -5.00 1.79
CA ASP A 185 -5.57 -5.96 1.44
C ASP A 185 -5.60 -7.19 2.36
N ASP A 186 -4.67 -7.28 3.31
CA ASP A 186 -4.61 -8.32 4.31
C ASP A 186 -5.29 -7.89 5.61
N PHE A 187 -5.96 -8.84 6.25
CA PHE A 187 -6.52 -8.70 7.58
C PHE A 187 -5.94 -9.78 8.51
N THR A 188 -5.28 -9.35 9.58
CA THR A 188 -4.49 -10.25 10.43
C THR A 188 -4.86 -10.11 11.91
N ILE A 189 -4.85 -11.23 12.62
CA ILE A 189 -4.81 -11.30 14.09
C ILE A 189 -3.57 -12.10 14.49
N TYR A 190 -2.96 -11.73 15.60
CA TYR A 190 -1.73 -12.35 16.09
C TYR A 190 -1.97 -12.97 17.47
N ARG A 191 -1.57 -14.21 17.68
CA ARG A 191 -1.52 -14.81 19.02
C ARG A 191 -0.10 -14.74 19.56
N ILE A 192 0.07 -14.36 20.82
CA ILE A 192 1.36 -14.43 21.51
C ILE A 192 1.48 -15.80 22.18
N ASP A 193 2.36 -16.66 21.68
CA ASP A 193 2.60 -17.97 22.30
C ASP A 193 3.46 -17.82 23.56
N GLU A 194 4.58 -17.12 23.41
CA GLU A 194 5.54 -16.89 24.47
C GLU A 194 6.13 -15.48 24.35
N ARG A 195 6.44 -14.87 25.50
CA ARG A 195 7.23 -13.64 25.59
C ARG A 195 8.52 -13.92 26.33
N LYS A 196 9.66 -13.78 25.65
CA LYS A 196 10.95 -13.64 26.33
C LYS A 196 11.02 -12.20 26.85
N SER A 197 11.01 -12.02 28.17
CA SER A 197 11.16 -10.67 28.73
C SER A 197 12.48 -10.10 28.25
N GLN A 198 12.44 -8.92 27.64
CA GLN A 198 13.66 -8.16 27.44
C GLN A 198 14.30 -7.91 28.80
N ARG A 199 15.48 -8.47 29.02
CA ARG A 199 16.44 -7.80 29.90
C ARG A 199 16.75 -6.45 29.27
N LYS A 200 16.94 -5.42 30.09
CA LYS A 200 17.36 -4.10 29.58
C LYS A 200 18.61 -4.31 28.73
N LEU A 201 18.62 -3.75 27.52
CA LEU A 201 19.83 -3.69 26.71
C LEU A 201 20.87 -2.94 27.53
N THR A 202 22.06 -3.53 27.67
CA THR A 202 23.18 -2.89 28.35
C THR A 202 24.29 -2.66 27.34
N LEU A 203 25.06 -1.59 27.54
CA LEU A 203 26.26 -1.38 26.72
C LEU A 203 27.27 -2.53 26.90
N GLU A 204 27.27 -3.20 28.04
CA GLU A 204 28.21 -4.27 28.35
C GLU A 204 27.91 -5.54 27.57
N ASP A 205 26.67 -6.02 27.62
CA ASP A 205 26.32 -7.29 26.99
C ASP A 205 25.88 -7.15 25.53
N ASP A 206 25.43 -5.96 25.12
CA ASP A 206 24.81 -5.74 23.80
C ASP A 206 25.59 -4.73 22.95
N TYR A 207 26.86 -4.44 23.30
CA TYR A 207 27.70 -3.43 22.64
C TYR A 207 27.69 -3.56 21.12
N GLN A 208 27.89 -4.78 20.59
CA GLN A 208 28.03 -5.01 19.17
C GLN A 208 26.75 -4.66 18.41
N PHE A 209 25.61 -5.17 18.88
CA PHE A 209 24.29 -4.86 18.32
C PHE A 209 23.98 -3.36 18.39
N LEU A 210 24.21 -2.75 19.55
CA LEU A 210 23.97 -1.32 19.75
C LEU A 210 24.87 -0.45 18.87
N SER A 211 26.14 -0.81 18.71
CA SER A 211 27.11 -0.12 17.86
C SER A 211 26.72 -0.21 16.38
N GLU A 212 26.37 -1.39 15.88
CA GLU A 212 25.93 -1.60 14.51
C GLU A 212 24.67 -0.80 14.19
N LYS A 213 23.64 -0.89 15.04
CA LYS A 213 22.40 -0.11 14.86
C LYS A 213 22.62 1.39 14.96
N THR A 214 23.47 1.85 15.89
CA THR A 214 23.83 3.26 16.00
C THR A 214 24.54 3.76 14.74
N ARG A 215 25.46 2.96 14.19
CA ARG A 215 26.18 3.29 12.95
C ARG A 215 25.21 3.39 11.77
N GLU A 216 24.30 2.43 11.62
CA GLU A 216 23.27 2.42 10.58
C GLU A 216 22.40 3.69 10.62
N ILE A 217 21.78 3.96 11.77
CA ILE A 217 20.89 5.11 11.97
C ILE A 217 21.64 6.44 11.75
N THR A 218 22.85 6.55 12.29
CA THR A 218 23.66 7.77 12.17
C THR A 218 24.10 8.01 10.73
N ALA A 219 24.52 6.96 10.01
CA ALA A 219 24.90 7.05 8.61
C ALA A 219 23.71 7.50 7.75
N GLN A 220 22.54 6.91 7.97
CA GLN A 220 21.32 7.29 7.24
C GLN A 220 20.91 8.74 7.51
N LYS A 221 20.95 9.19 8.78
CA LYS A 221 20.67 10.58 9.15
C LYS A 221 21.65 11.55 8.49
N LYS A 222 22.96 11.26 8.54
CA LYS A 222 23.99 12.08 7.89
C LYS A 222 23.80 12.13 6.37
N LEU A 223 23.45 11.01 5.74
CA LEU A 223 23.14 10.97 4.32
C LEU A 223 21.96 11.90 3.99
N MET A 224 20.88 11.87 4.77
CA MET A 224 19.74 12.76 4.57
C MET A 224 20.12 14.24 4.74
N GLU A 225 20.94 14.58 5.74
CA GLU A 225 21.45 15.94 5.94
C GLU A 225 22.32 16.40 4.76
N LEU A 226 23.21 15.54 4.27
CA LEU A 226 24.04 15.83 3.10
C LEU A 226 23.20 16.02 1.84
N VAL A 227 22.19 15.16 1.61
CA VAL A 227 21.27 15.32 0.48
C VAL A 227 20.52 16.65 0.59
N LYS A 228 20.05 17.04 1.77
CA LYS A 228 19.39 18.33 2.00
C LYS A 228 20.32 19.51 1.70
N LYS A 229 21.57 19.45 2.17
CA LYS A 229 22.59 20.46 1.92
C LYS A 229 22.91 20.56 0.41
N TRP A 230 23.19 19.44 -0.24
CA TRP A 230 23.52 19.42 -1.66
C TRP A 230 22.35 19.82 -2.56
N ARG A 231 21.10 19.58 -2.17
CA ARG A 231 19.94 20.16 -2.88
C ARG A 231 19.94 21.69 -2.89
N GLN A 232 20.58 22.35 -1.91
CA GLN A 232 20.72 23.81 -1.87
C GLN A 232 21.96 24.31 -2.62
N GLU A 233 22.98 23.46 -2.79
CA GLU A 233 24.26 23.82 -3.41
C GLU A 233 24.38 23.39 -4.88
N VAL A 234 23.61 22.39 -5.33
CA VAL A 234 23.54 21.98 -6.73
C VAL A 234 22.57 22.91 -7.46
N PHE A 235 23.14 23.80 -8.28
CA PHE A 235 22.42 24.70 -9.16
C PHE A 235 21.41 23.94 -10.03
N VAL A 236 20.13 24.29 -9.88
CA VAL A 236 19.13 24.01 -10.92
C VAL A 236 19.39 25.02 -12.03
N GLU A 237 19.98 24.59 -13.15
CA GLU A 237 19.97 25.36 -14.39
C GLU A 237 18.51 25.59 -14.79
N ILE A 238 18.02 26.82 -14.57
CA ILE A 238 16.81 27.31 -15.24
C ILE A 238 17.31 28.03 -16.48
N ARG A 239 17.11 27.40 -17.64
CA ARG A 239 17.27 28.04 -18.94
C ARG A 239 16.00 28.85 -19.20
N LEU A 240 16.13 30.18 -19.24
CA LEU A 240 15.06 31.09 -19.68
C LEU A 240 14.77 30.91 -21.17
#